data_AF-A0A0R0DRS6-F1
#
_entry.id   AF-A0A0R0DRS6-F1
#
_cell.length_a   1.000
_cell.length_b   1.000
_cell.length_c   1.000
_cell.angle_alpha   90.00
_cell.angle_beta   90.00
_cell.angle_gamma   90.00
#
_symmetry.space_group_name_H-M   'P 1'
#
loop_
_entity.id
_entity.type
_entity.pdbx_description
1 polymer ?
#
loop_
_entity_poly.entity_id
_entity_poly.type
_entity_poly.pdbx_seq_one_letter_code
_entity_poly.pdbx_strand_id
1 'polypeptide(L)' 'MGIVIAVVASALAIALHVVLYLLFRRWMDRDLALSFAGDDAGKRGYMRECLQRARQEGVRHRDLPAWLEREAAHYVP' A
#
# COMPACT_ATOMS: atom_id res chain seq x y z
N MET A 1 41.30 1.98 3.94
CA MET A 1 40.61 1.86 2.64
C MET A 1 39.61 0.69 2.57
N GLY A 2 39.89 -0.50 3.11
CA GLY A 2 38.97 -1.65 3.03
C GLY A 2 37.63 -1.51 3.79
N ILE A 3 37.63 -0.85 4.96
CA ILE A 3 36.42 -0.70 5.79
C ILE A 3 35.36 0.17 5.10
N VAL A 4 35.78 1.20 4.36
CA VAL A 4 34.84 2.11 3.65
C VAL A 4 34.05 1.33 2.60
N ILE A 5 34.71 0.44 1.85
CA ILE A 5 34.07 -0.39 0.83
C ILE A 5 33.08 -1.36 1.48
N ALA A 6 33.45 -1.98 2.60
CA ALA A 6 32.57 -2.89 3.34
C ALA A 6 31.30 -2.19 3.88
N VAL A 7 31.46 -0.97 4.41
CA VAL A 7 30.32 -0.15 4.89
C VAL A 7 29.42 0.24 3.72
N VAL A 8 30.00 0.70 2.61
CA VAL A 8 29.23 1.09 1.41
C VAL A 8 28.48 -0.11 0.82
N ALA A 9 29.11 -1.28 0.72
CA ALA A 9 28.47 -2.50 0.23
C ALA A 9 27.30 -2.94 1.13
N SER A 10 27.50 -2.89 2.44
CA SER A 10 26.45 -3.21 3.42
C SER A 10 25.28 -2.23 3.34
N ALA A 11 25.58 -0.94 3.20
CA ALA A 11 24.57 0.10 3.04
C ALA A 11 23.76 -0.11 1.75
N LEU A 12 24.42 -0.47 0.63
CA LEU A 12 23.74 -0.81 -0.62
C LEU A 12 22.81 -2.02 -0.46
N ALA A 13 23.27 -3.06 0.23
CA ALA A 13 22.46 -4.24 0.50
C ALA A 13 21.21 -3.88 1.30
N ILE A 14 21.36 -3.10 2.38
CA ILE A 14 20.22 -2.66 3.21
C ILE A 14 19.28 -1.77 2.38
N ALA A 15 19.81 -0.83 1.60
CA ALA A 15 19.01 0.03 0.74
C ALA A 15 18.20 -0.79 -0.27
N LEU A 16 18.82 -1.80 -0.89
CA LEU A 16 18.13 -2.72 -1.80
C LEU A 16 16.98 -3.44 -1.08
N HIS A 17 17.20 -3.96 0.13
CA HIS A 17 16.17 -4.65 0.90
C HIS A 17 15.00 -3.73 1.27
N VAL A 18 15.30 -2.50 1.73
CA VAL A 18 14.26 -1.52 2.09
C VAL A 18 13.45 -1.12 0.85
N VAL A 19 14.10 -0.90 -0.29
CA VAL A 19 13.42 -0.57 -1.55
C VAL A 19 12.55 -1.72 -2.02
N LEU A 20 13.06 -2.96 -2.02
CA LEU A 20 12.29 -4.15 -2.38
C LEU A 20 11.11 -4.36 -1.43
N TYR A 21 11.31 -4.18 -0.12
CA TYR A 21 10.25 -4.26 0.88
C TYR A 21 9.16 -3.23 0.64
N LEU A 22 9.52 -1.98 0.33
CA LEU A 22 8.54 -0.92 0.03
C LEU A 22 7.83 -1.15 -1.31
N LEU A 23 8.52 -1.67 -2.33
CA LEU A 23 7.93 -2.03 -3.62
C LEU A 23 6.94 -3.18 -3.48
N PHE A 24 7.32 -4.26 -2.81
CA PHE A 24 6.42 -5.37 -2.50
C PHE A 24 5.24 -4.90 -1.68
N ARG A 25 5.46 -4.07 -0.65
CA ARG A 25 4.38 -3.53 0.17
C ARG A 25 3.43 -2.65 -0.66
N ARG A 26 3.96 -1.82 -1.57
CA ARG A 26 3.15 -0.96 -2.46
C ARG A 26 2.40 -1.76 -3.53
N TRP A 27 2.96 -2.86 -4.02
CA TRP A 27 2.28 -3.81 -4.91
C TRP A 27 1.21 -4.59 -4.18
N MET A 28 1.51 -5.10 -2.99
CA MET A 28 0.59 -5.86 -2.16
C MET A 28 -0.59 -5.01 -1.73
N ASP A 29 -0.39 -3.74 -1.38
CA ASP A 29 -1.48 -2.79 -1.10
C ASP A 29 -2.45 -2.64 -2.29
N ARG A 30 -1.88 -2.59 -3.50
CA ARG A 30 -2.61 -2.46 -4.75
C ARG A 30 -3.36 -3.75 -5.12
N ASP A 31 -2.78 -4.91 -4.83
CA ASP A 31 -3.38 -6.22 -5.03
C ASP A 31 -4.39 -6.59 -3.94
N LEU A 32 -4.19 -6.12 -2.69
CA LEU A 32 -5.06 -6.33 -1.55
C LEU A 32 -6.39 -5.59 -1.72
N ALA A 33 -6.36 -4.36 -2.29
CA ALA A 33 -7.56 -3.65 -2.71
C ALA A 33 -8.31 -4.38 -3.84
N LEU A 34 -7.60 -5.17 -4.64
CA LEU A 34 -8.15 -6.01 -5.70
C LEU A 34 -8.71 -7.34 -5.17
N SER A 35 -8.10 -7.92 -4.11
CA SER A 35 -8.56 -9.16 -3.48
C SER A 35 -9.71 -8.96 -2.49
N PHE A 36 -9.76 -7.82 -1.78
CA PHE A 36 -10.92 -7.41 -0.98
C PHE A 36 -12.16 -7.09 -1.81
N ALA A 37 -11.95 -6.80 -3.10
CA ALA A 37 -12.99 -6.48 -4.07
C ALA A 37 -13.53 -7.70 -4.84
N GLY A 38 -13.23 -8.93 -4.41
CA GLY A 38 -13.76 -10.16 -5.03
C GLY A 38 -15.27 -10.08 -5.33
N ASP A 39 -15.67 -10.68 -6.46
CA ASP A 39 -17.00 -10.92 -7.10
C ASP A 39 -18.28 -10.11 -6.76
N ASP A 40 -18.22 -9.04 -5.96
CA ASP A 40 -19.36 -8.26 -5.52
C ASP A 40 -19.34 -6.87 -6.19
N ALA A 41 -20.10 -6.74 -7.28
CA ALA A 41 -20.16 -5.52 -8.07
C ALA A 41 -20.62 -4.30 -7.25
N GLY A 42 -21.47 -4.50 -6.23
CA GLY A 42 -21.94 -3.44 -5.33
C GLY A 42 -20.82 -2.88 -4.45
N LYS A 43 -20.03 -3.77 -3.82
CA LYS A 43 -18.91 -3.38 -2.95
C LYS A 43 -17.79 -2.69 -3.75
N ARG A 44 -17.58 -3.08 -5.01
CA ARG A 44 -16.64 -2.41 -5.93
C ARG A 44 -17.00 -0.95 -6.22
N GLY A 45 -18.28 -0.65 -6.38
CA GLY A 45 -18.75 0.73 -6.57
C GLY A 45 -18.44 1.59 -5.36
N TYR A 46 -18.81 1.10 -4.17
CA TYR A 46 -18.57 1.78 -2.90
C TYR A 46 -17.08 1.98 -2.60
N MET A 47 -16.24 0.97 -2.86
CA MET A 47 -14.79 1.05 -2.65
C MET A 47 -14.13 2.08 -3.59
N ARG A 48 -14.66 2.26 -4.81
CA ARG A 48 -14.20 3.29 -5.76
C ARG A 48 -14.55 4.70 -5.31
N GLU A 49 -15.74 4.91 -4.75
CA GLU A 49 -16.11 6.19 -4.15
C GLU A 49 -15.25 6.51 -2.93
N CYS A 50 -14.99 5.54 -2.06
CA CYS A 50 -14.08 5.68 -0.94
C CYS A 50 -12.66 6.06 -1.40
N LEU A 51 -12.14 5.41 -2.45
CA LEU A 51 -10.86 5.78 -3.06
C LEU A 51 -10.84 7.22 -3.57
N GLN A 52 -11.96 7.69 -4.11
CA GLN A 52 -12.07 9.06 -4.61
C GLN A 52 -12.10 10.07 -3.46
N ARG A 53 -12.81 9.79 -2.37
CA ARG A 53 -12.78 10.60 -1.13
C ARG A 53 -11.40 10.62 -0.50
N ALA A 54 -10.74 9.48 -0.39
CA ALA A 54 -9.38 9.39 0.13
C ALA A 54 -8.37 10.22 -0.68
N ARG A 55 -8.54 10.28 -2.01
CA ARG A 55 -7.75 11.17 -2.88
C ARG A 55 -8.04 12.64 -2.64
N GLN A 56 -9.32 13.01 -2.47
CA GLN A 56 -9.70 14.40 -2.18
C GLN A 56 -9.22 14.85 -0.80
N GLU A 57 -9.20 13.95 0.18
CA GLU A 57 -8.65 14.19 1.52
C GLU A 57 -7.12 14.14 1.60
N GLY A 58 -6.44 13.75 0.51
CA GLY A 58 -4.98 13.69 0.47
C GLY A 58 -4.40 12.59 1.37
N VAL A 59 -5.14 11.49 1.57
CA VAL A 59 -4.69 10.36 2.39
C VAL A 59 -3.40 9.79 1.78
N ARG A 60 -2.36 9.72 2.61
CA ARG A 60 -1.06 9.19 2.20
C ARG A 60 -1.22 7.74 1.72
N HIS A 61 -0.53 7.40 0.64
CA HIS A 61 -0.61 6.08 0.00
C HIS A 61 -0.33 4.88 0.92
N ARG A 62 0.36 5.10 2.06
CA ARG A 62 0.63 4.09 3.09
C ARG A 62 -0.52 3.89 4.10
N ASP A 63 -1.34 4.92 4.26
CA ASP A 63 -2.47 4.98 5.20
C ASP A 63 -3.79 4.71 4.48
N LEU A 64 -3.78 4.86 3.14
CA LEU A 64 -4.84 4.47 2.21
C LEU A 64 -5.44 3.07 2.47
N PRO A 65 -4.67 1.99 2.69
CA PRO A 65 -5.21 0.66 2.97
C PRO A 65 -5.99 0.61 4.28
N ALA A 66 -5.43 1.14 5.37
CA ALA A 66 -6.08 1.15 6.68
C ALA A 66 -7.30 2.10 6.72
N TRP A 67 -7.26 3.17 5.92
CA TRP A 67 -8.39 4.08 5.74
C TRP A 67 -9.51 3.40 4.95
N LEU A 68 -9.19 2.73 3.83
CA LEU A 68 -10.16 1.96 3.04
C LEU A 68 -10.75 0.79 3.83
N GLU A 69 -9.95 0.10 4.65
CA GLU A 69 -10.43 -1.00 5.49
C GLU A 69 -11.42 -0.52 6.56
N ARG A 70 -11.18 0.65 7.17
CA ARG A 70 -12.14 1.29 8.09
C ARG A 70 -13.43 1.69 7.39
N GLU A 71 -13.33 2.26 6.20
CA GLU A 71 -14.51 2.72 5.45
C GLU A 71 -15.30 1.52 4.89
N ALA A 72 -14.61 0.46 4.47
CA ALA A 72 -15.21 -0.80 4.06
C ALA A 72 -15.85 -1.57 5.23
N ALA A 73 -15.35 -1.43 6.45
CA ALA A 73 -15.98 -1.97 7.65
C ALA A 73 -17.23 -1.19 8.06
N HIS A 74 -17.34 0.08 7.67
CA HIS A 74 -18.55 0.89 7.82
C HIS A 74 -19.61 0.63 6.74
N TYR A 75 -19.23 -0.06 5.65
CA TYR A 75 -20.18 -0.46 4.63
C TYR A 75 -21.10 -1.57 5.15
N VAL A 76 -22.32 -1.18 5.51
CA VAL A 76 -23.42 -2.09 5.79
C VAL A 76 -24.28 -2.18 4.53
N PRO A 77 -24.51 -3.38 3.96
CA PRO A 77 -25.31 -3.58 2.76
C PRO A 77 -26.79 -3.22 2.95
#